data_AF-A0A929AXU3-F1
#
_entry.id   AF-A0A929AXU3-F1
#
_cell.length_a   1.000
_cell.length_b   1.000
_cell.length_c   1.000
_cell.angle_alpha   90.00
_cell.angle_beta   90.00
_cell.angle_gamma   90.00
#
_symmetry.space_group_name_H-M   'P 1'
#
loop_
_entity.id
_entity.type
_entity.pdbx_description
1 polymer ?
#
loop_
_entity_poly.entity_id
_entity_poly.type
_entity_poly.pdbx_seq_one_letter_code
_entity_poly.pdbx_strand_id
1 'polypeptide(L)'
;MIQAIRQRVRIQAGGRIEVVAPELHEGMEAEVIVLLPETPHQDTQSSQAAIAQAQALIRQHVPAGVSLSEELIAERRAESERE
;
A
#
# COMPACT_ATOMS: atom_id res chain seq x y z
N MET A 1 28.81 -23.36 -9.97
CA MET A 1 28.81 -22.30 -8.94
C MET A 1 27.94 -21.17 -9.44
N ILE A 2 26.93 -20.76 -8.68
CA ILE A 2 26.01 -19.68 -9.08
C ILE A 2 26.57 -18.39 -8.49
N GLN A 3 26.80 -17.39 -9.33
CA GLN A 3 27.24 -16.07 -8.89
C GLN A 3 26.03 -15.13 -8.88
N ALA A 4 25.70 -14.59 -7.71
CA ALA A 4 24.58 -13.66 -7.56
C ALA A 4 25.06 -12.21 -7.71
N ILE A 5 24.42 -11.44 -8.58
CA ILE A 5 24.69 -10.02 -8.77
C ILE A 5 23.70 -9.23 -7.92
N ARG A 6 24.19 -8.48 -6.93
CA ARG A 6 23.35 -7.62 -6.08
C ARG A 6 23.59 -6.15 -6.39
N GLN A 7 22.62 -5.50 -7.02
CA GLN A 7 22.65 -4.07 -7.32
C GLN A 7 21.41 -3.38 -6.74
N ARG A 8 21.59 -2.19 -6.14
CA ARG A 8 20.45 -1.33 -5.80
C ARG A 8 20.12 -0.49 -7.03
N VAL A 9 18.89 -0.62 -7.50
CA VAL A 9 18.39 0.04 -8.71
C VAL A 9 17.16 0.86 -8.36
N ARG A 10 16.95 1.96 -9.09
CA ARG A 10 15.75 2.78 -8.96
C ARG A 10 14.72 2.30 -9.98
N ILE A 11 13.48 2.11 -9.52
CA ILE A 11 12.36 1.76 -10.41
C ILE A 11 12.04 3.00 -11.25
N GLN A 12 12.11 2.86 -12.57
CA GLN A 12 11.75 3.91 -13.52
C GLN A 12 10.23 3.95 -13.74
N ALA A 13 9.75 4.96 -14.47
CA ALA A 13 8.34 5.10 -14.81
C ALA A 13 7.78 3.81 -15.46
N GLY A 14 6.56 3.42 -15.07
CA GLY A 14 5.93 2.20 -15.56
C GLY A 14 6.49 0.89 -14.99
N GLY A 15 7.23 0.94 -13.87
CA GLY A 15 7.72 -0.27 -13.20
C GLY A 15 8.96 -0.89 -13.86
N ARG A 16 9.66 -0.14 -14.73
CA ARG A 16 10.83 -0.63 -15.45
C ARG A 16 12.06 -0.67 -14.55
N ILE A 17 12.79 -1.78 -14.59
CA ILE A 17 14.07 -1.97 -13.91
C ILE A 17 15.14 -2.17 -14.98
N GLU A 18 16.24 -1.44 -14.86
CA GLU A 18 17.42 -1.59 -15.71
C GLU A 18 18.55 -2.21 -14.88
N VAL A 19 19.06 -3.36 -15.31
CA VAL A 19 20.17 -4.07 -14.66
C VAL A 19 21.37 -3.97 -15.57
N VAL A 20 22.42 -3.28 -15.11
CA VAL A 20 23.68 -3.14 -15.86
C VAL A 20 24.70 -4.10 -15.26
N ALA A 21 24.92 -5.21 -15.96
CA ALA A 21 25.82 -6.29 -15.55
C ALA A 21 26.69 -6.73 -16.75
N PRO A 22 27.93 -6.20 -16.88
CA PRO A 22 28.82 -6.51 -18.01
C PRO A 22 29.25 -7.98 -18.08
N GLU A 23 29.11 -8.73 -17.01
CA GLU A 23 29.34 -10.18 -16.93
C GLU A 23 28.24 -11.04 -17.59
N LEU A 24 27.08 -10.46 -17.91
CA LEU A 24 26.01 -11.14 -18.65
C LEU A 24 26.29 -11.06 -20.15
N HIS A 25 26.55 -12.21 -20.76
CA HIS A 25 26.81 -12.34 -22.20
C HIS A 25 25.53 -12.74 -22.93
N GLU A 26 25.47 -12.43 -24.23
CA GLU A 26 24.35 -12.82 -25.08
C GLU A 26 24.18 -14.35 -25.13
N GLY A 27 22.93 -14.82 -25.01
CA GLY A 27 22.59 -16.24 -24.99
C GLY A 27 22.76 -16.95 -23.65
N MET A 28 23.19 -16.25 -22.60
CA MET A 28 23.21 -16.81 -21.24
C MET A 28 21.80 -16.85 -20.63
N GLU A 29 21.47 -17.97 -19.99
CA GLU A 29 20.32 -18.03 -19.09
C GLU A 29 20.68 -17.43 -17.73
N ALA A 30 19.82 -16.54 -17.23
CA ALA A 30 19.97 -15.90 -15.94
C ALA A 30 18.64 -15.87 -15.20
N GLU A 31 18.69 -16.12 -13.89
CA GLU A 31 17.55 -15.99 -12.98
C GLU A 31 17.60 -14.64 -12.27
N VAL A 32 16.49 -13.89 -12.29
CA VAL A 32 16.40 -12.55 -11.69
C VAL A 32 15.46 -12.58 -10.49
N ILE A 33 15.99 -12.23 -9.32
CA ILE A 33 15.22 -12.14 -8.07
C ILE A 33 15.03 -10.66 -7.72
N VAL A 34 13.77 -10.20 -7.71
CA VAL A 34 13.41 -8.84 -7.30
C VAL A 34 12.80 -8.87 -5.90
N LEU A 35 13.49 -8.26 -4.95
CA LEU A 35 13.00 -8.06 -3.59
C LEU A 35 12.25 -6.74 -3.54
N LEU A 36 10.93 -6.80 -3.48
CA LEU A 36 10.10 -5.64 -3.19
C LEU A 36 10.10 -5.42 -1.68
N PRO A 37 10.30 -4.19 -1.19
CA PRO A 37 9.96 -3.91 0.19
C PRO A 37 8.48 -4.23 0.37
N GLU A 38 8.10 -4.71 1.54
CA GLU A 38 6.70 -4.70 1.92
C GLU A 38 6.25 -3.24 1.87
N THR A 39 5.55 -2.87 0.81
CA THR A 39 4.70 -1.70 0.90
C THR A 39 3.74 -2.01 2.04
N PRO A 40 3.60 -1.15 3.08
CA PRO A 40 2.44 -1.27 3.94
C PRO A 40 1.27 -1.28 2.97
N HIS A 41 0.53 -2.38 2.96
CA HIS A 41 -0.46 -2.63 1.93
C HIS A 41 -1.31 -1.35 1.85
N GLN A 42 -1.20 -0.61 0.75
CA GLN A 42 -2.28 0.27 0.36
C GLN A 42 -3.28 -0.65 -0.32
N ASP A 43 -3.76 -1.59 0.48
CA ASP A 43 -4.90 -2.41 0.19
C ASP A 43 -6.00 -1.43 -0.20
N THR A 44 -6.45 -1.52 -1.44
CA THR A 44 -7.73 -0.96 -1.84
C THR A 44 -8.87 -1.53 -0.95
N GLN A 45 -8.61 -2.59 -0.18
CA GLN A 45 -9.43 -3.13 0.91
C GLN A 45 -9.41 -2.32 2.23
N SER A 46 -8.53 -1.34 2.42
CA SER A 46 -8.43 -0.64 3.70
C SER A 46 -8.94 0.80 3.67
N SER A 47 -9.65 1.23 2.62
CA SER A 47 -10.32 2.54 2.66
C SER A 47 -11.17 2.69 3.92
N GLN A 48 -11.93 1.66 4.32
CA GLN A 48 -12.66 1.63 5.60
C GLN A 48 -11.72 1.65 6.83
N ALA A 49 -10.58 0.97 6.78
CA ALA A 49 -9.62 0.93 7.88
C ALA A 49 -8.86 2.26 8.05
N ALA A 50 -8.54 2.92 6.94
CA ALA A 50 -7.93 4.25 6.89
C ALA A 50 -8.92 5.32 7.33
N ILE A 51 -10.19 5.21 6.92
CA ILE A 51 -11.28 6.06 7.40
C ILE A 51 -11.47 5.87 8.92
N ALA A 52 -11.45 4.63 9.42
CA ALA A 52 -11.53 4.35 10.85
C ALA A 52 -10.34 4.94 11.63
N GLN A 53 -9.14 4.88 11.07
CA GLN A 53 -7.96 5.51 11.68
C GLN A 53 -8.06 7.04 11.70
N ALA A 54 -8.50 7.65 10.61
CA ALA A 54 -8.71 9.10 10.54
C ALA A 54 -9.81 9.56 11.53
N GLN A 55 -10.92 8.82 11.63
CA GLN A 55 -11.97 9.07 12.61
C GLN A 55 -11.45 8.98 14.05
N ALA A 56 -10.51 8.07 14.33
CA ALA A 56 -9.88 7.92 15.64
C ALA A 56 -8.96 9.10 16.01
N LEU A 57 -8.28 9.70 15.03
CA LEU A 57 -7.43 10.87 15.23
C LEU A 57 -8.26 12.13 15.52
N ILE A 58 -9.34 12.33 14.78
CA ILE A 58 -10.20 13.52 14.92
C ILE A 58 -10.94 13.52 16.27
N ARG A 59 -11.26 12.34 16.80
CA ARG A 59 -11.91 12.17 18.12
C ARG A 59 -11.04 12.58 19.31
N GLN A 60 -9.73 12.73 19.11
CA GLN A 60 -8.83 13.26 20.14
C GLN A 60 -9.03 14.77 20.34
N HIS A 61 -9.67 15.45 19.37
CA HIS A 61 -9.81 16.90 19.34
C HIS A 61 -11.29 17.36 19.40
N VAL A 62 -12.25 16.48 19.12
CA VAL A 62 -13.69 16.80 19.09
C VAL A 62 -14.45 15.98 20.15
N PRO A 63 -15.03 16.62 21.18
CA PRO A 63 -15.85 15.92 22.17
C PRO A 63 -17.14 15.36 21.54
N ALA A 64 -17.57 14.18 22.02
CA ALA A 64 -18.78 13.51 21.56
C ALA A 64 -20.06 14.29 21.94
N GLY A 65 -21.11 14.18 21.13
CA GLY A 65 -22.36 14.96 21.30
C GLY A 65 -22.31 16.37 20.70
N VAL A 66 -21.20 16.70 20.02
CA VAL A 66 -21.03 17.93 19.25
C VAL A 66 -20.91 17.70 17.72
N SER A 67 -20.92 16.51 17.08
CA SER A 67 -20.56 15.12 17.43
C SER A 67 -20.24 14.38 16.11
N LEU A 68 -18.96 14.11 15.83
CA LEU A 68 -18.55 13.26 14.69
C LEU A 68 -19.20 11.86 14.73
N SER A 69 -19.83 11.50 15.85
CA SER A 69 -20.39 10.19 16.13
C SER A 69 -21.90 10.13 15.90
N GLU A 70 -22.63 11.23 16.16
CA GLU A 70 -24.07 11.22 15.88
C GLU A 70 -24.34 11.20 14.38
N GLU A 71 -23.43 11.81 13.64
CA GLU A 71 -23.38 11.85 12.18
C GLU A 71 -23.15 10.45 11.61
N LEU A 72 -22.13 9.73 12.08
CA LEU A 72 -21.83 8.37 11.63
C LEU A 72 -22.91 7.34 12.04
N ILE A 73 -23.74 7.65 13.04
CA ILE A 73 -24.82 6.78 13.53
C ILE A 73 -26.13 7.03 12.77
N ALA A 74 -26.42 8.27 12.40
CA ALA A 74 -27.53 8.56 11.49
C ALA A 74 -27.29 7.93 10.12
N GLU A 75 -26.04 7.98 9.66
CA GLU A 75 -25.58 7.42 8.39
C GLU A 75 -25.76 5.89 8.33
N ARG A 76 -25.32 5.18 9.37
CA ARG A 76 -25.46 3.72 9.42
C ARG A 76 -26.91 3.23 9.61
N ARG A 77 -27.78 4.03 10.24
CA ARG A 77 -29.22 3.68 10.38
C ARG A 77 -29.97 3.79 9.06
N ALA A 78 -29.70 4.82 8.27
CA ALA A 78 -30.27 4.96 6.94
C ALA A 78 -29.74 3.91 5.95
N GLU A 79 -28.56 3.35 6.23
CA GLU A 79 -27.97 2.24 5.48
C GLU A 79 -28.70 0.91 5.77
N SER A 80 -28.98 0.59 7.03
CA SER A 80 -29.73 -0.62 7.44
C SER A 80 -31.23 -0.63 7.11
N GLU A 81 -31.79 0.50 6.69
CA GLU A 81 -33.20 0.59 6.26
C GLU A 81 -33.38 0.37 4.75
N ARG A 82 -32.28 0.35 3.98
CA ARG A 82 -32.29 0.14 2.52
C ARG A 82 -31.87 -1.27 2.09
N GLU A 83 -31.27 -2.05 2.99
CA GLU A 83 -31.04 -3.50 2.86
C GLU A 83 -32.20 -4.29 3.47
#